data_AF-A0A520VQN2-F1
#
_entry.id   AF-A0A520VQN2-F1
#
_cell.length_a   1.000
_cell.length_b   1.000
_cell.length_c   1.000
_cell.angle_alpha   90.00
_cell.angle_beta   90.00
_cell.angle_gamma   90.00
#
_symmetry.space_group_name_H-M   'P 1'
#
loop_
_entity.id
_entity.type
_entity.pdbx_description
1 polymer ?
#
loop_
_entity_poly.entity_id
_entity_poly.type
_entity_poly.pdbx_seq_one_letter_code
_entity_poly.pdbx_strand_id
1 'polypeptide(L)'
;MALEKNENFFELTDENDRASAIEAQFNEDALENARRKTLPETNPDFDGLHCIDCDEKIPAARLKLGKIRCVDCQTILEKQGKFFAG
;
A
#
# COMPACT_ATOMS: atom_id res chain seq x y z
N MET A 1 12.42 -10.12 -21.56
CA MET A 1 11.45 -11.23 -21.59
C MET A 1 10.23 -10.66 -22.30
N ALA A 2 10.09 -11.01 -23.58
CA ALA A 2 9.04 -10.49 -24.43
C ALA A 2 7.70 -11.01 -23.92
N LEU A 3 6.70 -10.13 -23.82
CA LEU A 3 5.31 -10.53 -23.63
C LEU A 3 4.90 -11.29 -24.90
N GLU A 4 5.03 -12.61 -24.86
CA GLU A 4 4.49 -13.47 -25.88
C GLU A 4 2.99 -13.19 -25.95
N LYS A 5 2.55 -12.86 -27.16
CA LYS A 5 1.17 -12.58 -27.55
C LYS A 5 0.30 -13.75 -27.09
N ASN A 6 -0.37 -13.59 -25.95
CA ASN A 6 -1.41 -14.51 -25.56
C ASN A 6 -2.56 -14.36 -26.56
N GLU A 7 -2.88 -15.45 -27.22
CA GLU A 7 -3.80 -15.62 -28.33
C GLU A 7 -5.26 -15.51 -27.89
N ASN A 8 -5.60 -14.42 -27.20
CA ASN A 8 -6.96 -14.18 -26.72
C ASN A 8 -7.54 -12.84 -27.19
N PHE A 9 -7.37 -12.57 -28.49
CA PHE A 9 -7.94 -11.39 -29.13
C PHE A 9 -9.47 -11.50 -29.33
N PHE A 10 -10.07 -12.67 -29.06
CA PHE A 10 -11.48 -12.97 -29.29
C PHE A 10 -12.38 -12.95 -28.02
N GLU A 11 -11.84 -12.95 -26.79
CA GLU A 11 -12.68 -12.94 -25.56
C GLU A 11 -12.97 -11.56 -24.94
N LEU A 12 -12.57 -10.45 -25.58
CA LEU A 12 -12.99 -9.07 -25.19
C LEU A 12 -14.00 -8.51 -26.20
N THR A 13 -14.93 -9.37 -26.62
CA THR A 13 -15.71 -9.21 -27.85
C THR A 13 -16.88 -8.25 -27.74
N ASP A 14 -17.34 -7.90 -26.53
CA ASP A 14 -18.38 -6.90 -26.31
C ASP A 14 -18.01 -5.86 -25.23
N GLU A 15 -18.74 -4.75 -25.18
CA GLU A 15 -18.52 -3.66 -24.22
C GLU A 15 -18.53 -4.12 -22.76
N ASN A 16 -19.30 -5.18 -22.47
CA ASN A 16 -19.40 -5.75 -21.13
C ASN A 16 -18.10 -6.45 -20.67
N ASP A 17 -17.48 -7.25 -21.54
CA ASP A 17 -16.20 -7.92 -21.23
C ASP A 17 -15.09 -6.89 -20.98
N ARG A 18 -15.10 -5.78 -21.74
CA ARG A 18 -14.14 -4.68 -21.57
C ARG A 18 -14.36 -3.95 -20.25
N ALA A 19 -15.61 -3.65 -19.89
CA ALA A 19 -15.93 -3.05 -18.61
C ALA A 19 -15.45 -3.94 -17.46
N SER A 20 -15.77 -5.24 -17.52
CA SER A 20 -15.36 -6.22 -16.52
C SER A 20 -13.84 -6.31 -16.38
N ALA A 21 -13.09 -6.31 -17.48
CA ALA A 21 -11.64 -6.33 -17.46
C ALA A 21 -11.02 -5.05 -16.86
N ILE A 22 -11.64 -3.89 -17.11
CA ILE A 22 -11.22 -2.63 -16.51
C ILE A 22 -11.47 -2.64 -15.00
N GLU A 23 -12.65 -3.10 -14.56
CA GLU A 23 -12.98 -3.22 -13.14
C GLU A 23 -12.02 -4.17 -12.41
N ALA A 24 -11.72 -5.32 -13.01
CA ALA A 24 -10.76 -6.28 -12.48
C ALA A 24 -9.38 -5.62 -12.27
N GLN A 25 -8.88 -4.89 -13.28
CA GLN A 25 -7.61 -4.18 -13.18
C GLN A 25 -7.60 -3.13 -12.06
N PHE A 26 -8.66 -2.32 -11.94
CA PHE A 26 -8.76 -1.34 -10.85
C PHE A 26 -8.78 -1.99 -9.47
N ASN A 27 -9.49 -3.11 -9.35
CA ASN A 27 -9.56 -3.84 -8.09
C ASN A 27 -8.21 -4.45 -7.72
N GLU A 28 -7.50 -5.03 -8.68
CA GLU A 28 -6.16 -5.57 -8.48
C GLU A 28 -5.16 -4.49 -8.08
N ASP A 29 -5.17 -3.34 -8.74
CA ASP A 29 -4.30 -2.20 -8.40
C ASP A 29 -4.60 -1.66 -6.99
N ALA A 30 -5.88 -1.48 -6.65
CA ALA A 30 -6.30 -1.06 -5.33
C ALA A 30 -5.87 -2.06 -4.23
N LEU A 31 -5.99 -3.36 -4.51
CA LEU A 31 -5.57 -4.41 -3.60
C LEU A 31 -4.05 -4.43 -3.43
N GLU A 32 -3.28 -4.26 -4.50
CA GLU A 32 -1.83 -4.21 -4.43
C GLU A 32 -1.37 -2.98 -3.63
N ASN A 33 -1.96 -1.82 -3.86
CA ASN A 33 -1.65 -0.59 -3.11
C ASN A 33 -1.99 -0.76 -1.62
N ALA A 34 -3.12 -1.40 -1.30
CA ALA A 34 -3.46 -1.72 0.09
C ALA A 34 -2.44 -2.66 0.73
N ARG A 35 -2.01 -3.72 0.03
CA ARG A 35 -0.96 -4.64 0.50
C ARG A 35 0.35 -3.88 0.76
N ARG A 36 0.80 -3.04 -0.17
CA ARG A 36 2.02 -2.22 -0.03
C ARG A 36 2.00 -1.35 1.24
N LYS A 37 0.85 -0.75 1.58
CA LYS A 37 0.69 0.08 2.80
C LYS A 37 0.78 -0.73 4.10
N THR A 38 0.49 -2.03 4.06
CA THR A 38 0.54 -2.91 5.24
C THR A 38 1.94 -3.46 5.53
N LEU A 39 2.88 -3.36 4.59
CA LEU A 39 4.23 -3.90 4.78
C LEU A 39 4.96 -3.30 5.99
N PRO A 40 5.86 -4.08 6.61
CA PRO A 40 6.73 -3.56 7.67
C PRO A 40 7.64 -2.46 7.11
N GLU A 41 7.80 -1.41 7.89
CA GLU A 41 8.68 -0.29 7.56
C GLU A 41 10.06 -0.58 8.15
N THR A 42 11.10 -0.54 7.35
CA THR A 42 12.49 -0.69 7.81
C THR A 42 13.24 0.60 7.55
N ASN A 43 13.85 1.17 8.59
CA ASN A 43 14.70 2.34 8.49
C ASN A 43 16.04 2.05 9.21
N PRO A 44 17.20 2.28 8.57
CA PRO A 44 18.52 2.06 9.19
C PRO A 44 18.74 2.87 10.48
N ASP A 45 18.09 4.01 10.66
CA ASP A 45 18.23 4.89 11.84
C ASP A 45 17.27 4.54 12.98
N PHE A 46 16.52 3.43 12.87
CA PHE A 46 15.55 3.04 13.91
C PHE A 46 16.21 2.28 15.05
N ASP A 47 16.22 2.87 16.25
CA ASP A 47 16.76 2.31 17.50
C ASP A 47 16.02 1.03 17.98
N GLY A 48 14.87 0.71 17.39
CA GLY A 48 14.09 -0.48 17.74
C GLY A 48 13.01 -0.24 18.80
N LEU A 49 13.01 0.93 19.43
CA LEU A 49 12.17 1.25 20.60
C LEU A 49 11.41 2.58 20.49
N HIS A 50 12.01 3.60 19.87
CA HIS A 50 11.53 4.98 19.87
C HIS A 50 11.02 5.41 18.49
N CYS A 51 9.96 6.22 18.47
CA CYS A 51 9.39 6.77 17.25
C CYS A 51 10.39 7.66 16.50
N ILE A 52 10.57 7.44 15.20
CA ILE A 52 11.51 8.24 14.39
C ILE A 52 11.17 9.74 14.28
N ASP A 53 9.91 10.13 14.51
CA ASP A 53 9.45 11.52 14.36
C ASP A 53 9.40 12.29 15.68
N CYS A 54 9.08 11.62 16.79
CA CYS A 54 8.83 12.28 18.08
C CYS A 54 9.60 11.67 19.25
N ASP A 55 10.42 10.64 19.00
CA ASP A 55 11.23 9.92 19.99
C ASP A 55 10.42 9.24 21.12
N GLU A 56 9.08 9.27 21.06
CA GLU A 56 8.21 8.63 22.05
C GLU A 56 8.30 7.10 21.96
N LYS A 57 8.16 6.43 23.10
CA LYS A 57 8.25 4.97 23.18
C LYS A 57 7.11 4.30 22.39
N ILE A 58 7.46 3.46 21.42
CA ILE A 58 6.48 2.72 20.64
C ILE A 58 5.94 1.54 21.46
N PRO A 59 4.62 1.32 21.53
CA PRO A 59 4.07 0.17 22.22
C PRO A 59 4.54 -1.14 21.56
N ALA A 60 4.87 -2.13 22.39
CA ALA A 60 5.43 -3.41 21.92
C ALA A 60 4.56 -4.13 20.87
N ALA A 61 3.23 -3.95 20.92
CA ALA A 61 2.31 -4.48 19.91
C ALA A 61 2.59 -3.93 18.51
N ARG A 62 2.98 -2.64 18.38
CA ARG A 62 3.33 -2.01 17.11
C ARG A 62 4.72 -2.40 16.62
N LEU A 63 5.68 -2.54 17.55
CA LEU A 63 7.02 -3.04 17.21
C LEU A 63 6.97 -4.46 16.61
N LYS A 64 6.10 -5.34 17.16
CA LYS A 64 5.86 -6.68 16.60
C LYS A 64 5.26 -6.66 15.18
N LEU A 65 4.56 -5.58 14.81
CA LEU A 65 4.03 -5.38 13.47
C LEU A 65 5.06 -4.75 12.51
N GLY A 66 6.29 -4.50 12.97
CA GLY A 66 7.34 -3.87 12.17
C GLY A 66 7.04 -2.41 11.83
N LYS A 67 6.36 -1.67 12.73
CA LYS A 67 6.05 -0.25 12.55
C LYS A 67 7.03 0.61 13.35
N ILE A 68 7.60 1.60 12.68
CA ILE A 68 8.67 2.48 13.21
C ILE A 68 8.18 3.83 13.75
N ARG A 69 6.87 4.09 13.65
CA ARG A 69 6.21 5.30 14.17
C ARG A 69 5.21 4.96 15.26
N CYS A 70 5.00 5.90 16.19
CA CYS A 70 3.89 5.84 17.15
C CYS A 70 2.52 6.02 16.44
N VAL A 71 1.42 5.77 17.16
CA VAL A 71 0.07 5.88 16.60
C VAL A 71 -0.25 7.32 16.17
N ASP A 72 0.15 8.30 16.98
CA ASP A 72 -0.15 9.71 16.75
C ASP A 72 0.55 10.26 15.51
N CYS A 73 1.87 10.04 15.40
CA CYS A 73 2.65 10.45 14.22
C CYS A 73 2.15 9.75 12.95
N GLN A 74 1.82 8.46 13.03
CA GLN A 74 1.22 7.75 11.89
C GLN A 74 -0.12 8.37 11.49
N THR A 75 -0.98 8.68 12.47
CA THR A 75 -2.30 9.30 12.23
C THR A 75 -2.17 10.67 11.58
N ILE A 76 -1.20 11.47 12.00
CA ILE A 76 -0.92 12.79 11.41
C ILE A 76 -0.50 12.63 9.94
N LEU A 77 0.43 11.72 9.66
CA LEU A 77 0.92 11.44 8.31
C LEU A 77 -0.20 10.95 7.39
N GLU A 78 -1.05 10.05 7.87
CA GLU A 78 -2.22 9.57 7.12
C GLU A 78 -3.24 10.68 6.85
N LYS A 79 -3.49 11.56 7.83
CA LYS A 79 -4.39 12.71 7.65
C LYS A 79 -3.82 13.71 6.64
N GLN A 80 -2.54 14.04 6.73
CA GLN A 80 -1.89 14.92 5.75
C GLN A 80 -1.97 14.32 4.34
N GLY A 81 -1.67 13.03 4.18
CA GLY A 81 -1.82 12.33 2.89
C GLY A 81 -3.24 12.39 2.32
N LYS A 82 -4.28 12.37 3.16
CA LYS A 82 -5.68 12.52 2.70
C LYS A 82 -6.01 13.92 2.19
N PHE A 83 -5.39 14.97 2.72
CA PHE A 83 -5.67 16.35 2.32
C PHE A 83 -4.86 16.81 1.10
N PHE A 84 -3.66 16.25 0.90
CA PHE A 84 -2.75 16.64 -0.20
C PHE A 84 -2.78 15.69 -1.41
N ALA A 85 -3.46 14.55 -1.33
CA ALA A 85 -3.72 13.69 -2.48
C ALA A 85 -4.93 14.23 -3.28
N GLY A 86 -4.72 15.38 -3.93
CA GLY A 86 -5.62 15.96 -4.93
C GLY A 86 -5.03 15.85 -6.32
#